data_AF-A0A3L6MQM7-F1
#
_entry.id   AF-A0A3L6MQM7-F1
#
_cell.length_a   1.000
_cell.length_b   1.000
_cell.length_c   1.000
_cell.angle_alpha   90.00
_cell.angle_beta   90.00
_cell.angle_gamma   90.00
#
_symmetry.space_group_name_H-M   'P 1'
#
loop_
_entity.id
_entity.type
_entity.pdbx_description
1 polymer ?
#
loop_
_entity_poly.entity_id
_entity_poly.type
_entity_poly.pdbx_seq_one_letter_code
_entity_poly.pdbx_strand_id
1 'polypeptide(L)'
;MQLSAIISLAFLGTATAAAECPRNGWGGGPFANNKSLNAPNNVGQTSSFNWAGNIILVKMQQKTDSCDPEGDCDDAITYNFKNRGSQRVRVRVEESQGDHIELTLAPGIDCDLNRYFTRADAPYQISFAF
;
A
#
# COMPACT_ATOMS: atom_id res chain seq x y z
N MET A 1 -41.26 -38.27 -5.28
CA MET A 1 -41.25 -36.91 -5.86
C MET A 1 -40.04 -36.18 -5.31
N GLN A 2 -39.05 -35.96 -6.15
CA GLN A 2 -37.77 -35.35 -5.82
C GLN A 2 -37.88 -33.85 -6.12
N LEU A 3 -37.77 -33.00 -5.09
CA LEU A 3 -37.72 -31.54 -5.23
C LEU A 3 -36.29 -31.10 -4.96
N SER A 4 -35.58 -30.83 -6.04
CA SER A 4 -34.27 -30.18 -6.04
C SER A 4 -34.41 -28.75 -5.53
N ALA A 5 -33.72 -28.41 -4.45
CA ALA A 5 -33.44 -27.03 -4.10
C ALA A 5 -32.08 -26.67 -4.72
N ILE A 6 -32.13 -25.88 -5.79
CA ILE A 6 -30.96 -25.25 -6.41
C ILE A 6 -30.47 -24.20 -5.42
N ILE A 7 -29.35 -24.48 -4.75
CA ILE A 7 -28.65 -23.49 -3.94
C ILE A 7 -27.88 -22.59 -4.90
N SER A 8 -28.46 -21.46 -5.25
CA SER A 8 -27.74 -20.36 -5.90
C SER A 8 -26.76 -19.75 -4.90
N LEU A 9 -25.51 -20.21 -4.90
CA LEU A 9 -24.41 -19.51 -4.23
C LEU A 9 -24.16 -18.19 -4.97
N ALA A 10 -24.76 -17.12 -4.48
CA ALA A 10 -24.31 -15.77 -4.79
C ALA A 10 -22.92 -15.59 -4.18
N PHE A 11 -21.88 -15.71 -5.00
CA PHE A 11 -20.54 -15.22 -4.68
C PHE A 11 -20.60 -13.69 -4.67
N LEU A 12 -21.11 -13.12 -3.59
CA LEU A 12 -20.82 -11.74 -3.22
C LEU A 12 -19.31 -11.70 -2.95
N GLY A 13 -18.56 -11.19 -3.93
CA GLY A 13 -17.12 -11.01 -3.83
C GLY A 13 -16.79 -10.11 -2.64
N THR A 14 -16.49 -10.72 -1.50
CA THR A 14 -15.77 -10.05 -0.44
C THR A 14 -14.40 -9.75 -1.02
N ALA A 15 -14.08 -8.47 -1.22
CA ALA A 15 -12.71 -8.07 -1.42
C ALA A 15 -11.96 -8.46 -0.14
N THR A 16 -11.35 -9.64 -0.13
CA THR A 16 -10.48 -10.07 0.97
C THR A 16 -9.34 -9.07 1.01
N ALA A 17 -9.20 -8.34 2.13
CA ALA A 17 -8.02 -7.52 2.38
C ALA A 17 -6.77 -8.40 2.15
N ALA A 18 -5.77 -7.85 1.46
CA ALA A 18 -4.56 -8.60 1.22
C ALA A 18 -3.80 -8.80 2.54
N ALA A 19 -2.90 -9.77 2.59
CA ALA A 19 -2.06 -9.95 3.78
C ALA A 19 -1.16 -8.70 3.98
N GLU A 20 -0.80 -8.38 5.23
CA GLU A 20 0.13 -7.29 5.53
C GLU A 20 1.46 -7.49 4.77
N CYS A 21 1.97 -6.43 4.16
CA CYS A 21 3.24 -6.46 3.44
C CYS A 21 4.39 -6.81 4.40
N PRO A 22 5.32 -7.71 3.98
CA PRO A 22 6.50 -8.00 4.77
C PRO A 22 7.29 -6.72 5.03
N ARG A 23 7.47 -6.39 6.31
CA ARG A 23 8.28 -5.23 6.71
C ARG A 23 9.75 -5.56 6.56
N ASN A 24 10.49 -4.59 6.06
CA ASN A 24 11.94 -4.63 6.06
C ASN A 24 12.45 -3.97 7.37
N GLY A 25 13.38 -4.63 8.07
CA GLY A 25 13.88 -4.15 9.36
C GLY A 25 14.54 -2.76 9.28
N TRP A 26 14.60 -2.08 10.42
CA TRP A 26 15.18 -0.74 10.60
C TRP A 26 16.65 -0.72 10.17
N GLY A 27 16.91 -0.22 8.96
CA GLY A 27 18.26 -0.04 8.47
C GLY A 27 18.18 0.74 7.19
N GLY A 28 18.51 2.05 7.29
CA GLY A 28 18.42 3.05 6.23
C GLY A 28 18.87 2.50 4.88
N GLY A 29 17.89 1.94 4.16
CA GLY A 29 18.15 1.05 3.04
C GLY A 29 18.78 1.75 1.84
N PRO A 30 18.89 1.06 0.71
CA PRO A 30 19.45 1.57 -0.55
C PRO A 30 18.59 2.66 -1.21
N PHE A 31 17.71 3.31 -0.45
CA PHE A 31 16.85 4.42 -0.84
C PHE A 31 17.58 5.76 -0.83
N ALA A 32 18.77 5.85 -0.23
CA ALA A 32 19.59 7.06 -0.28
C ALA A 32 19.86 7.42 -1.75
N ASN A 33 19.36 8.59 -2.17
CA ASN A 33 19.39 9.15 -3.53
C ASN A 33 18.35 8.59 -4.53
N ASN A 34 17.39 7.78 -4.11
CA ASN A 34 16.30 7.35 -5.01
C ASN A 34 15.22 8.43 -5.09
N LYS A 35 14.60 8.55 -6.26
CA LYS A 35 13.56 9.55 -6.51
C LYS A 35 12.34 9.28 -5.60
N SER A 36 11.97 10.27 -4.79
CA SER A 36 10.67 10.32 -4.12
C SER A 36 9.57 10.58 -5.16
N LEU A 37 8.55 9.74 -5.11
CA LEU A 37 7.40 9.75 -6.01
C LEU A 37 6.13 9.90 -5.18
N ASN A 38 5.16 10.66 -5.67
CA ASN A 38 3.89 10.80 -4.99
C ASN A 38 3.14 9.46 -4.97
N ALA A 39 2.77 9.00 -3.78
CA ALA A 39 1.77 7.95 -3.61
C ALA A 39 0.42 8.38 -4.21
N PRO A 40 -0.46 7.43 -4.57
CA PRO A 40 -1.86 7.78 -4.85
C PRO A 40 -2.49 8.44 -3.62
N ASN A 41 -3.24 9.53 -3.85
CA ASN A 41 -3.74 10.40 -2.77
C ASN A 41 -5.27 10.37 -2.62
N ASN A 42 -5.97 9.59 -3.44
CA ASN A 42 -7.41 9.41 -3.38
C ASN A 42 -7.77 7.92 -3.27
N VAL A 43 -8.75 7.59 -2.45
CA VAL A 43 -9.27 6.22 -2.33
C VAL A 43 -9.71 5.71 -3.71
N GLY A 44 -9.25 4.51 -4.07
CA GLY A 44 -9.47 3.88 -5.37
C GLY A 44 -8.44 4.24 -6.44
N GLN A 45 -7.67 5.32 -6.26
CA GLN A 45 -6.60 5.69 -7.19
C GLN A 45 -5.50 4.64 -7.16
N THR A 46 -5.10 4.18 -8.35
CA THR A 46 -3.97 3.29 -8.56
C THR A 46 -2.91 4.01 -9.39
N SER A 47 -1.67 4.02 -8.90
CA SER A 47 -0.51 4.53 -9.61
C SER A 47 0.38 3.36 -10.01
N SER A 48 0.97 3.43 -11.21
CA SER A 48 1.93 2.44 -11.70
C SER A 48 3.32 3.04 -11.75
N PHE A 49 4.27 2.34 -11.14
CA PHE A 49 5.67 2.74 -11.07
C PHE A 49 6.53 1.69 -11.74
N ASN A 50 7.43 2.11 -12.63
CA ASN A 50 8.43 1.24 -13.23
C ASN A 50 9.76 1.47 -12.51
N TRP A 51 10.23 0.43 -11.81
CA TRP A 51 11.54 0.42 -11.17
C TRP A 51 12.43 -0.64 -11.79
N ALA A 52 13.40 -0.20 -12.59
CA ALA A 52 14.36 -1.06 -13.28
C ALA A 52 13.70 -2.26 -14.00
N GLY A 53 12.56 -2.01 -14.67
CA GLY A 53 11.80 -3.01 -15.43
C GLY A 53 10.73 -3.75 -14.62
N ASN A 54 10.67 -3.57 -13.29
CA ASN A 54 9.61 -4.13 -12.45
C ASN A 54 8.45 -3.13 -12.37
N ILE A 55 7.24 -3.58 -12.74
CA ILE A 55 6.03 -2.78 -12.58
C ILE A 55 5.47 -2.99 -11.18
N ILE A 56 5.50 -1.94 -10.38
CA ILE A 56 4.86 -1.89 -9.06
C ILE A 56 3.56 -1.10 -9.18
N LEU A 57 2.45 -1.69 -8.77
CA LEU A 57 1.18 -1.00 -8.62
C LEU A 57 1.00 -0.64 -7.16
N VAL A 58 0.61 0.61 -6.90
CA VAL A 58 0.22 1.07 -5.58
C VAL A 58 -1.18 1.62 -5.70
N LYS A 59 -2.10 1.15 -4.85
CA LYS A 59 -3.47 1.63 -4.78
C LYS A 59 -3.75 2.14 -3.38
N MET A 60 -4.32 3.34 -3.28
CA MET A 60 -4.91 3.78 -2.03
C MET A 60 -6.25 3.06 -1.85
N GLN A 61 -6.25 2.00 -1.05
CA GLN A 61 -7.39 1.11 -0.92
C GLN A 61 -8.46 1.72 -0.02
N GLN A 62 -8.05 2.33 1.09
CA GLN A 62 -8.94 2.91 2.10
C GLN A 62 -8.26 4.12 2.74
N LYS A 63 -9.08 5.03 3.25
CA LYS A 63 -8.70 6.14 4.11
C LYS A 63 -9.79 6.38 5.13
N THR A 64 -9.41 6.49 6.39
CA THR A 64 -10.26 6.95 7.47
C THR A 64 -9.64 8.21 8.04
N ASP A 65 -10.37 9.30 7.93
CA ASP A 65 -9.97 10.57 8.53
C ASP A 65 -9.97 10.45 10.06
N SER A 66 -8.86 10.82 10.69
CA SER A 66 -8.75 10.83 12.14
C SER A 66 -8.03 12.09 12.57
N CYS A 67 -8.74 12.94 13.31
CA CYS A 67 -8.18 14.12 13.94
C CYS A 67 -8.57 14.12 15.41
N ASP A 68 -7.61 14.41 16.27
CA ASP A 68 -7.91 14.67 17.66
C ASP A 68 -8.53 16.08 17.84
N PRO A 69 -9.13 16.37 19.01
CA PRO A 69 -9.67 17.70 19.30
C PRO A 69 -8.63 18.82 19.38
N GLU A 70 -7.35 18.49 19.55
CA GLU A 70 -6.24 19.44 19.63
C GLU A 70 -5.75 19.88 18.24
N GLY A 71 -6.20 19.17 17.20
CA GLY A 71 -5.97 19.49 15.79
C GLY A 71 -4.87 18.65 15.14
N ASP A 72 -4.35 17.62 15.82
CA ASP A 72 -3.46 16.65 15.20
C ASP A 72 -4.27 15.69 14.32
N CYS A 73 -3.96 15.65 13.04
CA CYS A 73 -4.72 14.93 12.03
C CYS A 73 -3.85 13.85 11.39
N ASP A 74 -3.92 12.66 11.95
CA ASP A 74 -3.27 11.45 11.43
C ASP A 74 -4.31 10.52 10.81
N ASP A 75 -4.30 10.42 9.49
CA ASP A 75 -5.27 9.61 8.75
C ASP A 75 -4.83 8.14 8.72
N ALA A 76 -5.75 7.23 9.04
CA ALA A 76 -5.50 5.80 8.85
C ALA A 76 -5.69 5.46 7.36
N ILE A 77 -4.60 5.07 6.69
CA ILE A 77 -4.59 4.79 5.25
C ILE A 77 -4.12 3.35 5.01
N THR A 78 -4.84 2.66 4.13
CA THR A 78 -4.43 1.36 3.60
C THR A 78 -3.96 1.52 2.17
N TYR A 79 -2.68 1.22 1.92
CA TYR A 79 -2.12 1.09 0.58
C TYR A 79 -2.01 -0.39 0.20
N ASN A 80 -2.59 -0.78 -0.93
CA ASN A 80 -2.33 -2.08 -1.54
C ASN A 80 -1.14 -1.97 -2.51
N PHE A 81 -0.16 -2.86 -2.34
CA PHE A 81 1.03 -2.98 -3.17
C PHE A 81 1.01 -4.27 -3.95
N LYS A 82 1.30 -4.16 -5.25
CA LYS A 82 1.44 -5.32 -6.13
C LYS A 82 2.71 -5.25 -6.97
N ASN A 83 3.59 -6.22 -6.83
CA ASN A 83 4.78 -6.35 -7.66
C ASN A 83 4.51 -7.29 -8.83
N ARG A 84 4.35 -6.73 -10.04
CA ARG A 84 4.18 -7.52 -11.29
C ARG A 84 5.50 -7.81 -12.00
N GLY A 85 6.62 -7.42 -11.40
CA GLY A 85 7.96 -7.71 -11.90
C GLY A 85 8.44 -9.11 -11.54
N SER A 86 9.67 -9.41 -11.93
CA SER A 86 10.34 -10.68 -11.68
C SER A 86 11.37 -10.61 -10.54
N GLN A 87 11.65 -9.41 -10.02
CA GLN A 87 12.62 -9.20 -8.95
C GLN A 87 11.94 -8.71 -7.68
N ARG A 88 12.56 -9.03 -6.54
CA ARG A 88 12.17 -8.46 -5.25
C ARG A 88 12.47 -6.97 -5.27
N VAL A 89 11.53 -6.15 -4.80
CA VAL A 89 11.68 -4.70 -4.70
C VAL A 89 11.45 -4.29 -3.25
N ARG A 90 12.37 -3.51 -2.69
CA ARG A 90 12.16 -2.81 -1.42
C ARG A 90 11.41 -1.52 -1.69
N VAL A 91 10.47 -1.17 -0.82
CA VAL A 91 9.69 0.07 -0.90
C VAL A 91 9.87 0.84 0.39
N ARG A 92 10.10 2.14 0.32
CA ARG A 92 10.00 3.05 1.46
C ARG A 92 8.79 3.94 1.25
N VAL A 93 7.98 4.08 2.29
CA VAL A 93 6.80 4.95 2.32
C VAL A 93 7.01 5.95 3.46
N GLU A 94 7.01 7.24 3.16
CA GLU A 94 7.11 8.30 4.17
C GLU A 94 5.72 8.52 4.78
N GLU A 95 5.65 8.35 6.11
CA GLU A 95 4.40 8.43 6.88
C GLU A 95 4.16 9.85 7.39
N SER A 96 5.25 10.55 7.70
CA SER A 96 5.34 11.95 8.06
C SER A 96 6.76 12.47 7.77
N GLN A 97 7.01 13.76 7.97
CA GLN A 97 8.33 14.36 7.74
C GLN A 97 9.43 13.67 8.57
N GLY A 98 10.27 12.86 7.90
CA GLY A 98 11.40 12.16 8.52
C GLY A 98 11.05 10.79 9.10
N ASP A 99 9.77 10.41 9.14
CA ASP A 99 9.33 9.07 9.52
C ASP A 99 8.93 8.24 8.30
N HIS A 100 9.30 6.97 8.31
CA HIS A 100 9.06 6.09 7.18
C HIS A 100 8.98 4.63 7.57
N ILE A 101 8.23 3.89 6.77
CA ILE A 101 8.19 2.43 6.83
C ILE A 101 8.81 1.82 5.58
N GLU A 102 9.57 0.74 5.77
CA GLU A 102 10.15 -0.02 4.67
C GLU A 102 9.45 -1.38 4.51
N LEU A 103 9.13 -1.73 3.27
CA LEU A 103 8.49 -2.98 2.87
C LEU A 103 9.42 -3.77 1.95
N THR A 104 9.20 -5.09 1.88
CA THR A 104 9.81 -5.97 0.89
C THR A 104 8.73 -6.63 0.04
N LEU A 105 8.72 -6.34 -1.25
CA LEU A 105 7.78 -6.88 -2.22
C LEU A 105 8.43 -7.98 -3.06
N ALA A 106 8.13 -9.24 -2.74
CA ALA A 106 8.51 -10.37 -3.59
C ALA A 106 7.82 -10.31 -4.97
N PRO A 107 8.37 -10.94 -6.02
CA PRO A 107 7.69 -11.07 -7.32
C PRO A 107 6.28 -11.67 -7.17
N GLY A 108 5.30 -11.07 -7.84
CA GLY A 108 3.90 -11.52 -7.81
C GLY A 108 3.13 -11.22 -6.52
N ILE A 109 3.76 -10.58 -5.53
CA ILE A 109 3.10 -10.26 -4.26
C ILE A 109 1.93 -9.29 -4.47
N ASP A 110 0.91 -9.45 -3.64
CA ASP A 110 -0.25 -8.58 -3.48
C ASP A 110 -0.49 -8.47 -1.97
N CYS A 111 -0.20 -7.30 -1.39
CA CYS A 111 -0.19 -7.12 0.06
C CYS A 111 -0.64 -5.70 0.44
N ASP A 112 -1.16 -5.55 1.66
CA ASP A 112 -1.64 -4.27 2.18
C ASP A 112 -0.62 -3.69 3.18
N LEU A 113 -0.52 -2.37 3.23
CA LEU A 113 0.12 -1.60 4.29
C LEU A 113 -0.96 -0.73 4.93
N ASN A 114 -1.29 -0.99 6.20
CA ASN A 114 -2.21 -0.14 6.97
C ASN A 114 -1.44 0.64 8.06
N ARG A 115 -1.42 1.96 7.94
CA ARG A 115 -0.68 2.86 8.83
C ARG A 115 -1.38 4.20 9.03
N TYR A 116 -0.92 4.95 10.02
CA TYR A 116 -1.31 6.34 10.24
C TYR A 116 -0.34 7.26 9.50
N PHE A 117 -0.89 8.28 8.86
CA PHE A 117 -0.13 9.24 8.07
C PHE A 117 -0.53 10.67 8.46
N THR A 118 0.46 11.51 8.74
CA THR A 118 0.20 12.91 9.10
C THR A 118 -0.36 13.66 7.91
N ARG A 119 -1.63 14.11 8.01
CA ARG A 119 -2.40 14.69 6.89
C ARG A 119 -1.71 15.88 6.25
N ALA A 120 -1.02 16.70 7.05
CA ALA A 120 -0.32 17.90 6.58
C ALA A 120 0.84 17.58 5.61
N ASP A 121 1.36 16.35 5.65
CA ASP A 121 2.50 15.91 4.83
C ASP A 121 2.07 15.28 3.49
N ALA A 122 0.76 15.25 3.20
CA ALA A 122 0.27 14.81 1.90
C ALA A 122 0.72 15.77 0.77
N PRO A 123 1.05 15.27 -0.44
CA PRO A 123 1.02 13.86 -0.85
C PRO A 123 2.21 13.08 -0.28
N TYR A 124 1.91 11.91 0.28
CA TYR A 124 2.92 11.02 0.84
C TYR A 124 3.89 10.53 -0.24
N GLN A 125 5.14 10.35 0.15
CA GLN A 125 6.20 9.97 -0.77
C GLN A 125 6.50 8.47 -0.69
N ILE A 126 6.77 7.88 -1.84
CA ILE A 126 7.27 6.52 -1.97
C ILE A 126 8.57 6.50 -2.76
N SER A 127 9.45 5.58 -2.41
CA SER A 127 10.66 5.29 -3.17
C SER A 127 10.91 3.78 -3.24
N PHE A 128 11.64 3.37 -4.26
CA PHE A 128 11.89 1.96 -4.59
C PHE A 128 13.38 1.68 -4.56
N ALA A 129 13.75 0.45 -4.22
CA ALA A 129 15.12 -0.04 -4.30
C ALA A 129 15.15 -1.58 -4.46
N PHE A 130 16.32 -2.17 -4.62
CA PHE A 130 16.50 -3.62 -4.62
C PHE A 130 16.96 -4.12 -3.23
#